data_AF-A0A959NFH1-F1
#
_entry.id   AF-A0A959NFH1-F1
#
_cell.length_a   1.000
_cell.length_b   1.000
_cell.length_c   1.000
_cell.angle_alpha   90.00
_cell.angle_beta   90.00
_cell.angle_gamma   90.00
#
_symmetry.space_group_name_H-M   'P 1'
#
loop_
_entity.id
_entity.type
_entity.pdbx_description
1 polymer ?
#
loop_
_entity_poly.entity_id
_entity_poly.type
_entity_poly.pdbx_seq_one_letter_code
_entity_poly.pdbx_strand_id
1 'polypeptide(L)'
;RVFWSGGDIAKNSAMNFAKANGMKTLEMTTSGRIMNTVSPYLPRSISSPIWDGLSKNFARGATGSINVFQNVAGVSLKSTWRRIEYPILQNNNIIFHTVK
;
A
#
# COMPACT_ATOMS: atom_id res chain seq x y z
N ARG A 1 3.79 -9.63 -1.52
CA ARG A 1 3.95 -8.15 -1.32
C ARG A 1 3.13 -7.73 -0.10
N VAL A 2 3.39 -6.55 0.48
CA VAL A 2 2.68 -6.06 1.68
C VAL A 2 1.98 -4.73 1.37
N PHE A 3 0.70 -4.65 1.68
CA PHE A 3 -0.16 -3.48 1.49
C PHE A 3 -0.68 -2.99 2.83
N TRP A 4 -1.18 -1.76 2.87
CA TRP A 4 -1.76 -1.19 4.08
C TRP A 4 -2.82 -0.14 3.78
N SER A 5 -3.75 0.05 4.72
CA SER A 5 -4.71 1.15 4.70
C SER A 5 -5.19 1.51 6.09
N GLY A 6 -5.48 2.79 6.34
CA GLY A 6 -5.91 3.26 7.67
C GLY A 6 -4.86 4.06 8.46
N GLY A 7 -4.01 4.81 7.75
CA GLY A 7 -3.08 5.78 8.35
C GLY A 7 -1.75 5.19 8.80
N ASP A 8 -0.98 5.99 9.56
CA ASP A 8 0.41 5.67 9.90
C ASP A 8 0.57 4.42 10.76
N ILE A 9 -0.44 4.06 11.57
CA ILE A 9 -0.43 2.80 12.35
C ILE A 9 -0.35 1.60 11.39
N ALA A 10 -1.26 1.51 10.42
CA ALA A 10 -1.26 0.45 9.42
C ALA A 10 0.00 0.46 8.54
N LYS A 11 0.46 1.65 8.14
CA LYS A 11 1.70 1.84 7.39
C LYS A 11 2.91 1.29 8.14
N ASN A 12 3.10 1.70 9.39
CA ASN A 12 4.26 1.33 10.19
C ASN A 12 4.27 -0.17 10.48
N SER A 13 3.12 -0.76 10.82
CA SER A 13 2.98 -2.21 11.00
C SER A 13 3.33 -2.98 9.72
N ALA A 14 2.81 -2.55 8.56
CA ALA A 14 3.11 -3.17 7.28
C ALA A 14 4.59 -3.08 6.90
N MET A 15 5.20 -1.91 7.09
CA MET A 15 6.63 -1.71 6.80
C MET A 15 7.51 -2.57 7.70
N ASN A 16 7.18 -2.68 8.99
CA ASN A 16 7.92 -3.52 9.93
C ASN A 16 7.78 -5.01 9.58
N PHE A 17 6.55 -5.47 9.29
CA PHE A 17 6.31 -6.83 8.84
C PHE A 17 7.05 -7.12 7.52
N ALA A 18 7.02 -6.19 6.57
CA ALA A 18 7.70 -6.34 5.29
C ALA A 18 9.21 -6.52 5.49
N LYS A 19 9.84 -5.66 6.30
CA LYS A 19 11.27 -5.75 6.63
C LYS A 19 11.61 -7.10 7.29
N ALA A 20 10.83 -7.52 8.28
CA ALA A 20 11.07 -8.76 9.03
C ALA A 20 10.96 -10.02 8.16
N ASN A 21 10.15 -9.99 7.10
CA ASN A 21 9.86 -11.16 6.26
C ASN A 21 10.52 -11.08 4.87
N GLY A 22 11.48 -10.16 4.65
CA GLY A 22 12.12 -9.98 3.34
C GLY A 22 11.17 -9.52 2.23
N MET A 23 10.00 -8.98 2.60
CA MET A 23 9.00 -8.44 1.69
C MET A 23 9.18 -6.93 1.53
N LYS A 24 8.32 -6.29 0.73
CA LYS A 24 8.32 -4.84 0.51
C LYS A 24 6.90 -4.30 0.52
N THR A 25 6.73 -3.09 1.06
CA THR A 25 5.58 -2.21 0.76
C THR A 25 5.88 -1.35 -0.46
N LEU A 26 4.88 -0.62 -0.97
CA LEU A 26 5.06 0.31 -2.09
C LEU A 26 6.14 1.35 -1.77
N GLU A 27 6.12 1.93 -0.57
CA GLU A 27 7.04 2.97 -0.10
C GLU A 27 8.49 2.48 0.00
N MET A 28 8.71 1.16 0.11
CA MET A 28 10.05 0.56 0.19
C MET A 28 10.69 0.34 -1.20
N THR A 29 9.90 0.40 -2.27
CA THR A 29 10.39 0.30 -3.66
C THR A 29 11.21 1.55 -4.03
N THR A 30 12.03 1.46 -5.09
CA THR A 30 12.80 2.60 -5.58
C THR A 30 11.89 3.77 -5.98
N SER A 31 10.83 3.47 -6.74
CA SER A 31 9.85 4.48 -7.16
C SER A 31 9.05 5.06 -5.99
N GLY A 32 8.65 4.24 -5.03
CA GLY A 32 7.98 4.70 -3.81
C GLY A 32 8.87 5.60 -2.95
N ARG A 33 10.16 5.29 -2.83
CA ARG A 33 11.13 6.14 -2.14
C ARG A 33 11.31 7.50 -2.82
N ILE A 34 11.49 7.50 -4.14
CA ILE A 34 11.55 8.76 -4.92
C ILE A 34 10.27 9.57 -4.70
N MET A 35 9.10 8.93 -4.78
CA MET A 35 7.83 9.61 -4.61
C MET A 35 7.62 10.14 -3.19
N ASN A 36 8.12 9.46 -2.16
CA ASN A 36 8.11 10.00 -0.79
C ASN A 36 8.95 11.27 -0.66
N THR A 37 10.04 11.40 -1.42
CA THR A 37 10.88 12.61 -1.43
C THR A 37 10.23 13.74 -2.23
N VAL A 38 9.58 13.42 -3.36
CA VAL A 38 9.05 14.43 -4.29
C VAL A 38 7.63 14.88 -3.96
N SER A 39 6.77 13.96 -3.48
CA SER A 39 5.36 14.21 -3.19
C SER A 39 5.09 15.39 -2.23
N PRO A 40 5.92 15.68 -1.20
CA PRO A 40 5.73 16.85 -0.34
C PRO A 40 5.83 18.19 -1.08
N TYR A 41 6.56 18.23 -2.20
CA TYR A 41 6.76 19.43 -3.01
C TYR A 41 5.77 19.53 -4.19
N LEU A 42 4.91 18.53 -4.36
CA LEU A 42 3.92 18.49 -5.44
C LEU A 42 2.50 18.74 -4.91
N PRO A 43 1.67 19.51 -5.65
CA PRO A 43 0.25 19.59 -5.39
C PRO A 43 -0.39 18.20 -5.35
N ARG A 44 -1.37 18.01 -4.46
CA ARG A 44 -2.07 16.73 -4.30
C ARG A 44 -2.75 16.25 -5.58
N SER A 45 -3.21 17.19 -6.41
CA SER A 45 -3.79 16.91 -7.73
C SER A 45 -2.80 16.26 -8.70
N ILE A 46 -1.49 16.49 -8.52
CA ILE A 46 -0.42 15.91 -9.33
C ILE A 46 0.13 14.64 -8.67
N SER A 47 0.37 14.66 -7.37
CA SER A 47 0.95 13.51 -6.66
C SER A 47 -0.01 12.33 -6.54
N SER A 48 -1.33 12.55 -6.38
CA SER A 48 -2.28 11.46 -6.20
C SER A 48 -2.39 10.53 -7.43
N PRO A 49 -2.51 11.04 -8.68
CA PRO A 49 -2.48 10.18 -9.87
C PRO A 49 -1.19 9.38 -10.01
N ILE A 50 -0.04 9.95 -9.62
CA ILE A 50 1.25 9.25 -9.66
C ILE A 50 1.24 8.10 -8.63
N TRP A 51 0.82 8.36 -7.40
CA TRP A 51 0.68 7.33 -6.37
C TRP A 51 -0.28 6.22 -6.79
N ASP A 52 -1.40 6.56 -7.42
CA ASP A 52 -2.35 5.61 -7.97
C ASP A 52 -1.72 4.72 -9.05
N GLY A 53 -0.92 5.31 -9.96
CA GLY A 53 -0.20 4.57 -10.99
C GLY A 53 0.85 3.63 -10.40
N LEU A 54 1.63 4.09 -9.42
CA LEU A 54 2.62 3.28 -8.72
C LEU A 54 1.96 2.13 -7.95
N SER A 55 0.88 2.41 -7.24
CA SER A 55 0.07 1.44 -6.53
C SER A 55 -0.51 0.38 -7.46
N LYS A 56 -1.08 0.78 -8.61
CA LYS A 56 -1.59 -0.14 -9.65
C LYS A 56 -0.51 -1.10 -10.15
N ASN A 57 0.69 -0.60 -10.45
CA ASN A 57 1.80 -1.43 -10.90
C ASN A 57 2.31 -2.35 -9.77
N PHE A 58 2.29 -1.86 -8.54
CA PHE A 58 2.65 -2.64 -7.36
C PHE A 58 1.61 -3.73 -7.02
N ALA A 59 0.33 -3.52 -7.31
CA ALA A 59 -0.69 -4.56 -7.21
C ALA A 59 -0.52 -5.62 -8.32
N ARG A 60 -0.38 -5.19 -9.59
CA ARG A 60 -0.28 -6.11 -10.74
C ARG A 60 0.91 -7.07 -10.68
N GLY A 61 2.04 -6.62 -10.15
CA GLY A 61 3.21 -7.50 -9.99
C GLY A 61 3.20 -8.35 -8.72
N ALA A 62 2.13 -8.32 -7.92
CA ALA A 62 2.03 -9.14 -6.72
C ALA A 62 1.71 -10.59 -7.08
N THR A 63 2.54 -11.52 -6.64
CA THR A 63 2.34 -12.96 -6.77
C THR A 63 2.37 -13.62 -5.40
N GLY A 64 1.81 -14.84 -5.32
CA GLY A 64 1.71 -15.60 -4.08
C GLY A 64 0.78 -14.95 -3.05
N SER A 65 1.03 -15.22 -1.77
CA SER A 65 0.25 -14.65 -0.66
C SER A 65 0.51 -13.15 -0.50
N ILE A 66 -0.58 -12.42 -0.31
CA ILE A 66 -0.60 -10.96 -0.19
C ILE A 66 -0.99 -10.60 1.24
N ASN A 67 -0.13 -9.87 1.93
CA ASN A 67 -0.42 -9.41 3.30
C ASN A 67 -0.94 -7.98 3.26
N VAL A 68 -2.04 -7.71 3.96
CA VAL A 68 -2.69 -6.40 3.99
C VAL A 68 -2.94 -5.99 5.43
N PHE A 69 -2.40 -4.86 5.84
CA PHE A 69 -2.60 -4.30 7.18
C PHE A 69 -3.69 -3.23 7.15
N GLN A 70 -4.71 -3.38 7.99
CA GLN A 70 -5.82 -2.44 8.10
C GLN A 70 -5.94 -1.92 9.53
N ASN A 71 -6.26 -0.64 9.67
CA ASN A 71 -6.57 -0.09 10.98
C ASN A 71 -7.93 -0.63 11.48
N VAL A 72 -8.00 -1.05 12.75
CA VAL A 72 -9.25 -1.50 13.38
C VAL A 72 -10.34 -0.42 13.35
N ALA A 73 -9.95 0.86 13.35
CA ALA A 73 -10.88 1.99 13.26
C ALA A 73 -11.56 2.08 11.87
N GLY A 74 -11.07 1.31 10.91
CA GLY A 74 -11.66 1.15 9.59
C GLY A 74 -10.76 1.63 8.45
N VAL A 75 -11.23 1.33 7.23
CA VAL A 75 -10.58 1.72 5.97
C VAL A 75 -11.54 2.54 5.14
N SER A 76 -11.07 3.69 4.65
CA SER A 76 -11.86 4.54 3.75
C SER A 76 -12.18 3.81 2.44
N LEU A 77 -13.44 3.86 2.02
CA LEU A 77 -13.88 3.35 0.71
C LEU A 77 -13.26 4.13 -0.45
N LYS A 78 -12.80 5.36 -0.22
CA LYS A 78 -12.09 6.20 -1.21
C LYS A 78 -10.58 5.97 -1.22
N SER A 79 -10.06 5.09 -0.37
CA SER A 79 -8.62 4.80 -0.29
C SER A 79 -8.10 4.16 -1.57
N THR A 80 -6.81 4.39 -1.88
CA THR A 80 -6.10 3.71 -2.99
C THR A 80 -6.19 2.19 -2.85
N TRP A 81 -6.09 1.66 -1.63
CA TRP A 81 -6.31 0.24 -1.35
C TRP A 81 -7.67 -0.25 -1.88
N ARG A 82 -8.78 0.40 -1.49
CA ARG A 82 -10.12 -0.05 -1.91
C ARG A 82 -10.42 0.20 -3.38
N ARG A 83 -9.98 1.33 -3.93
CA ARG A 83 -10.32 1.75 -5.29
C ARG A 83 -9.45 1.07 -6.36
N ILE A 84 -8.20 0.76 -6.04
CA ILE A 84 -7.20 0.30 -7.03
C ILE A 84 -6.64 -1.07 -6.68
N GLU A 85 -6.06 -1.21 -5.48
CA GLU A 85 -5.26 -2.40 -5.16
C GLU A 85 -6.14 -3.63 -4.97
N TYR A 86 -7.19 -3.53 -4.17
CA TYR A 86 -8.08 -4.63 -3.86
C TYR A 86 -8.76 -5.23 -5.12
N PRO A 87 -9.37 -4.46 -6.04
CA PRO A 87 -9.96 -5.03 -7.26
C PRO A 87 -8.97 -5.79 -8.15
N ILE A 88 -7.69 -5.41 -8.14
CA ILE A 88 -6.63 -6.11 -8.89
C ILE A 88 -6.26 -7.43 -8.20
N LEU A 89 -6.31 -7.46 -6.87
CA LEU A 89 -5.80 -8.55 -6.05
C LEU A 89 -6.88 -9.50 -5.53
N GLN A 90 -8.17 -9.19 -5.72
CA GLN A 90 -9.30 -9.89 -5.09
C GLN A 90 -9.36 -11.40 -5.40
N ASN A 91 -8.75 -11.83 -6.52
CA ASN A 91 -8.67 -13.24 -6.91
C ASN A 91 -7.40 -13.94 -6.40
N ASN A 92 -6.53 -13.23 -5.68
CA ASN A 92 -5.32 -13.77 -5.09
C ASN A 92 -5.57 -14.17 -3.62
N ASN A 93 -4.65 -14.93 -3.03
CA ASN A 93 -4.69 -15.25 -1.61
C ASN A 93 -4.33 -14.01 -0.76
N ILE A 94 -5.32 -13.31 -0.24
CA ILE A 94 -5.15 -12.14 0.62
C ILE A 94 -5.26 -12.53 2.10
N ILE A 95 -4.22 -12.21 2.87
CA ILE A 95 -4.15 -12.36 4.32
C ILE A 95 -4.33 -10.97 4.94
N PHE A 96 -5.43 -10.78 5.66
CA PHE A 96 -5.74 -9.53 6.35
C PHE A 96 -5.20 -9.53 7.78
N HIS A 97 -4.52 -8.45 8.14
CA HIS A 97 -3.99 -8.15 9.47
C HIS A 97 -4.67 -6.89 9.97
N THR A 98 -5.26 -6.91 11.17
CA THR A 98 -5.90 -5.72 11.74
C THR A 98 -5.03 -5.16 12.87
N VAL A 99 -4.77 -3.85 12.86
CA VAL A 99 -3.86 -3.18 13.81
C VAL A 99 -4.52 -1.98 14.48
N LYS A 100 -4.10 -1.69 15.71
CA LYS A 100 -4.64 -0.63 16.58
C LYS A 100 -3.52 0.16 17.23
#